data_AF-W7I5P3-F1
#
_entry.id   AF-W7I5P3-F1
#
_cell.length_a   1.000
_cell.length_b   1.000
_cell.length_c   1.000
_cell.angle_alpha   90.00
_cell.angle_beta   90.00
_cell.angle_gamma   90.00
#
_symmetry.space_group_name_H-M   'P 1'
#
loop_
_entity.id
_entity.type
_entity.pdbx_description
1 polymer ?
#
loop_
_entity_poly.entity_id
_entity_poly.type
_entity_poly.pdbx_seq_one_letter_code
_entity_poly.pdbx_strand_id
1 'polypeptide(L)'
;MKRNPRKLKWTKAFRKSANKEMIVDSTLSFAARRNIPTRYSRELIATTLKTMQRVSELHEKRERAFYRQRMAGNSAARRAADRKLVEENQHMLPEVRARLSQAGIETAETDESEAISNEDAYAVALPKTGALRKRQRALEQDSMDIE
;
A
#
# COMPACT_ATOMS: atom_id res chain seq x y z
N MET A 1 16.75 21.59 -21.85
CA MET A 1 15.29 21.53 -22.13
C MET A 1 14.53 22.19 -20.97
N LYS A 2 13.83 23.31 -21.20
CA LYS A 2 13.11 24.07 -20.15
C LYS A 2 11.69 23.52 -19.96
N ARG A 3 11.54 22.39 -19.23
CA ARG A 3 10.23 21.76 -18.97
C ARG A 3 9.52 22.42 -17.79
N ASN A 4 8.19 22.56 -17.88
CA ASN A 4 7.36 23.12 -16.80
C ASN A 4 7.05 22.05 -15.73
N PRO A 5 7.52 22.20 -14.47
CA PRO A 5 7.30 21.21 -13.42
C PRO A 5 5.81 20.98 -13.11
N ARG A 6 4.94 21.98 -13.27
CA ARG A 6 3.48 21.85 -13.08
C ARG A 6 2.79 21.01 -14.14
N LYS A 7 3.50 20.55 -15.19
CA LYS A 7 2.98 19.63 -16.20
C LYS A 7 3.62 18.24 -16.12
N LEU A 8 4.68 18.08 -15.31
CA LEU A 8 5.37 16.81 -15.12
C LEU A 8 4.71 16.02 -13.98
N LYS A 9 4.01 14.95 -14.33
CA LYS A 9 3.12 14.18 -13.43
C LYS A 9 3.78 13.63 -12.15
N TRP A 10 5.09 13.38 -12.19
CA TRP A 10 5.86 12.81 -11.08
C TRP A 10 6.32 13.86 -10.05
N THR A 11 6.25 15.14 -10.37
CA THR A 11 6.75 16.20 -9.47
C THR A 11 5.75 16.55 -8.38
N LYS A 12 6.25 16.98 -7.21
CA LYS A 12 5.41 17.50 -6.10
C LYS A 12 4.60 18.73 -6.54
N ALA A 13 5.18 19.58 -7.40
CA ALA A 13 4.51 20.77 -7.92
C ALA A 13 3.23 20.42 -8.69
N PHE A 14 3.29 19.45 -9.62
CA PHE A 14 2.11 18.94 -10.30
C PHE A 14 1.11 18.32 -9.32
N ARG A 15 1.60 17.45 -8.41
CA ARG A 15 0.74 16.74 -7.45
C ARG A 15 -0.06 17.70 -6.57
N LYS A 16 0.57 18.77 -6.07
CA LYS A 16 -0.12 19.84 -5.36
C LYS A 16 -1.13 20.54 -6.26
N SER A 17 -0.75 21.05 -7.44
CA SER A 17 -1.71 21.75 -8.31
C SER A 17 -2.88 20.91 -8.81
N ALA A 18 -2.73 19.58 -8.86
CA ALA A 18 -3.74 18.64 -9.32
C ALA A 18 -4.48 17.94 -8.17
N ASN A 19 -4.41 18.47 -6.95
CA ASN A 19 -5.09 17.97 -5.75
C ASN A 19 -4.81 16.48 -5.44
N LYS A 20 -3.58 16.01 -5.73
CA LYS A 20 -3.13 14.64 -5.41
C LYS A 20 -2.48 14.53 -4.03
N GLU A 21 -2.34 15.65 -3.34
CA GLU A 21 -1.74 15.78 -2.02
C GLU A 21 -2.53 16.81 -1.23
N MET A 22 -2.41 16.74 0.09
CA MET A 22 -2.98 17.72 0.99
C MET A 22 -2.18 19.04 0.91
N ILE A 23 -2.84 20.16 0.61
CA ILE A 23 -2.19 21.47 0.37
C ILE A 23 -2.50 22.47 1.48
N VAL A 24 -3.74 22.50 1.94
CA VAL A 24 -4.24 23.47 2.93
C VAL A 24 -4.43 22.74 4.25
N ASP A 25 -3.37 22.67 5.05
CA ASP A 25 -3.42 22.09 6.39
C ASP A 25 -2.59 22.91 7.39
N SER A 26 -3.05 22.92 8.64
CA SER A 26 -2.40 23.68 9.72
C SER A 26 -1.01 23.16 10.09
N THR A 27 -0.73 21.87 9.84
CA THR A 27 0.62 21.31 10.09
C THR A 27 1.67 21.92 9.17
N LEU A 28 1.28 22.37 7.96
CA LEU A 28 2.21 22.94 6.98
C LEU A 28 2.68 24.34 7.38
N SER A 29 1.92 25.06 8.21
CA SER A 29 2.29 26.38 8.71
C SER A 29 3.52 26.37 9.63
N PHE A 30 3.86 25.24 10.25
CA PHE A 30 5.04 25.10 11.12
C PHE A 30 6.36 25.19 10.34
N ALA A 31 6.36 24.91 9.04
CA ALA A 31 7.54 24.97 8.19
C ALA A 31 7.85 26.39 7.64
N ALA A 32 7.20 27.43 8.17
CA ALA A 32 7.39 28.80 7.72
C ALA A 32 8.82 29.31 8.00
N ARG A 33 9.44 29.94 7.01
CA ARG A 33 10.74 30.59 7.16
C ARG A 33 10.63 31.77 8.13
N ARG A 34 11.46 31.78 9.18
CA ARG A 34 11.57 32.89 10.13
C ARG A 34 12.78 33.75 9.77
N ASN A 35 12.54 35.05 9.54
CA ASN A 35 13.59 36.01 9.17
C ASN A 35 14.20 36.73 10.39
N ILE A 36 13.62 36.55 11.58
CA ILE A 36 14.11 37.15 12.83
C ILE A 36 14.68 36.03 13.69
N PRO A 37 15.98 36.09 14.06
CA PRO A 37 16.56 35.12 14.97
C PRO A 37 16.09 35.36 16.40
N THR A 38 15.89 34.29 17.16
CA THR A 38 15.61 34.33 18.59
C THR A 38 16.85 33.91 19.37
N ARG A 39 17.06 34.46 20.58
CA ARG A 39 18.12 33.97 21.46
C ARG A 39 17.91 32.49 21.80
N TYR A 40 19.02 31.77 21.97
CA TYR A 40 19.00 30.39 22.42
C TYR A 40 18.31 30.27 23.79
N SER A 41 17.38 29.33 23.90
CA SER A 41 16.78 28.87 25.15
C SER A 41 16.66 27.36 25.10
N ARG A 42 17.19 26.67 26.11
CA ARG A 42 17.16 25.20 26.18
C ARG A 42 15.73 24.67 26.21
N GLU A 43 14.86 25.31 26.98
CA GLU A 43 13.45 24.96 27.10
C GLU A 43 12.69 25.14 25.77
N LEU A 44 13.00 26.21 25.04
CA LEU A 44 12.41 26.45 23.72
C LEU A 44 12.79 25.34 22.73
N ILE A 45 14.06 24.93 22.71
CA ILE A 45 14.52 23.87 21.79
C ILE A 45 13.94 22.52 22.20
N ALA A 46 13.94 22.19 23.49
CA ALA A 46 13.37 20.94 23.98
C ALA A 46 11.87 20.80 23.64
N THR A 47 11.09 21.87 23.81
CA THR A 47 9.66 21.90 23.44
C THR A 47 9.48 21.85 21.92
N THR A 48 10.32 22.54 21.15
CA THR A 48 10.26 22.53 19.68
C THR A 48 10.52 21.13 19.13
N LEU A 49 11.55 20.41 19.60
CA LEU A 49 11.84 19.05 19.14
C LEU A 49 10.68 18.08 19.39
N LYS A 50 10.07 18.13 20.59
CA LYS A 50 8.87 17.34 20.92
C LYS A 50 7.69 17.69 20.01
N THR A 51 7.49 18.99 19.77
CA THR A 51 6.40 19.48 18.91
C THR A 51 6.60 19.05 17.46
N MET A 52 7.83 19.09 16.94
CA MET A 52 8.16 18.66 15.57
C MET A 52 7.79 17.20 15.33
N GLN A 53 8.14 16.30 16.27
CA GLN A 53 7.76 14.89 16.19
C GLN A 53 6.24 14.74 16.13
N ARG A 54 5.52 15.42 17.04
CA ARG A 54 4.06 15.35 17.11
C ARG A 54 3.39 15.87 15.85
N VAL A 55 3.90 16.96 15.27
CA VAL A 55 3.38 17.55 14.03
C VAL A 55 3.61 16.61 12.84
N SER A 56 4.75 15.91 12.78
CA SER A 56 5.01 14.92 11.72
C SER A 56 3.99 13.79 11.74
N GLU A 57 3.75 13.19 12.92
CA GLU A 57 2.75 12.12 13.08
C GLU A 57 1.35 12.57 12.66
N LEU A 58 0.97 13.80 13.02
CA LEU A 58 -0.34 14.35 12.66
C LEU A 58 -0.44 14.58 11.15
N HIS A 59 0.61 15.10 10.53
CA HIS A 59 0.67 15.31 9.08
C HIS A 59 0.53 13.98 8.33
N GLU A 60 1.27 12.94 8.72
CA GLU A 60 1.17 11.60 8.11
C GLU A 60 -0.23 11.01 8.22
N LYS A 61 -0.84 11.10 9.41
CA LYS A 61 -2.22 10.62 9.64
C LYS A 61 -3.23 11.34 8.75
N ARG A 62 -3.10 12.66 8.59
CA ARG A 62 -3.98 13.48 7.74
C ARG A 62 -3.74 13.22 6.25
N GLU A 63 -2.48 13.11 5.82
CA GLU A 63 -2.14 12.76 4.43
C GLU A 63 -2.71 11.38 4.06
N ARG A 64 -2.63 10.41 4.97
CA ARG A 64 -3.26 9.10 4.79
C ARG A 64 -4.78 9.16 4.73
N ALA A 65 -5.42 9.97 5.56
CA ALA A 65 -6.86 10.20 5.49
C ALA A 65 -7.27 10.82 4.14
N PHE A 66 -6.52 11.83 3.66
CA PHE A 66 -6.72 12.44 2.36
C PHE A 66 -6.59 11.42 1.21
N TYR A 67 -5.57 10.55 1.28
CA TYR A 67 -5.40 9.47 0.30
C TYR A 67 -6.61 8.52 0.28
N ARG A 68 -7.07 8.06 1.45
CA ARG A 68 -8.24 7.17 1.57
C ARG A 68 -9.49 7.80 0.97
N GLN A 69 -9.79 9.05 1.31
CA GLN A 69 -10.93 9.77 0.74
C GLN A 69 -10.84 9.89 -0.78
N ARG A 70 -9.64 10.18 -1.31
CA ARG A 70 -9.40 10.27 -2.76
C ARG A 70 -9.58 8.93 -3.48
N MET A 71 -9.28 7.80 -2.83
CA MET A 71 -9.36 6.46 -3.43
C MET A 71 -10.69 5.74 -3.16
N ALA A 72 -11.55 6.24 -2.28
CA ALA A 72 -12.77 5.56 -1.82
C ALA A 72 -13.71 5.12 -2.97
N GLY A 73 -13.75 5.84 -4.10
CA GLY A 73 -14.59 5.51 -5.25
C GLY A 73 -14.05 4.40 -6.16
N ASN A 74 -12.77 4.05 -6.05
CA ASN A 74 -12.13 3.12 -7.00
C ASN A 74 -12.67 1.70 -6.86
N SER A 75 -13.03 1.26 -5.65
CA SER A 75 -13.55 -0.10 -5.42
C SER A 75 -14.89 -0.32 -6.12
N ALA A 76 -15.76 0.70 -6.11
CA ALA A 76 -17.04 0.63 -6.82
C ALA A 76 -16.85 0.61 -8.34
N ALA A 77 -15.95 1.44 -8.87
CA ALA A 77 -15.60 1.46 -10.29
C ALA A 77 -14.99 0.12 -10.74
N ARG A 78 -14.11 -0.46 -9.91
CA ARG A 78 -13.52 -1.79 -10.16
C ARG A 78 -14.59 -2.87 -10.20
N ARG A 79 -15.48 -2.96 -9.20
CA ARG A 79 -16.61 -3.91 -9.23
C ARG A 79 -17.54 -3.74 -10.42
N ALA A 80 -17.75 -2.51 -10.90
CA ALA A 80 -18.54 -2.29 -12.12
C ALA A 80 -17.81 -2.80 -13.37
N ALA A 81 -16.50 -2.57 -13.47
CA ALA A 81 -15.67 -3.10 -14.55
C ALA A 81 -15.59 -4.62 -14.52
N ASP A 82 -15.43 -5.22 -13.34
CA ASP A 82 -15.37 -6.68 -13.17
C ASP A 82 -16.70 -7.34 -13.56
N ARG A 83 -17.85 -6.76 -13.17
CA ARG A 83 -19.17 -7.22 -13.62
C ARG A 83 -19.30 -7.20 -15.14
N LYS A 84 -18.92 -6.09 -15.77
CA LYS A 84 -18.92 -5.95 -17.23
C LYS A 84 -18.00 -6.98 -17.90
N LEU A 85 -16.82 -7.22 -17.33
CA LEU A 85 -15.87 -8.21 -17.86
C LEU A 85 -16.46 -9.63 -17.84
N VAL A 86 -17.14 -9.99 -16.76
CA VAL A 86 -17.82 -11.29 -16.63
C VAL A 86 -18.97 -11.41 -17.62
N GLU A 87 -19.76 -10.34 -17.81
CA GLU A 87 -20.86 -10.30 -18.78
C GLU A 87 -20.38 -10.50 -20.21
N GLU A 88 -19.28 -9.88 -20.60
CA GLU A 88 -18.70 -10.00 -21.96
C GLU A 88 -18.07 -11.38 -22.20
N ASN A 89 -17.51 -12.00 -21.15
CA ASN A 89 -16.68 -13.20 -21.25
C ASN A 89 -17.29 -14.44 -20.60
N GLN A 90 -18.63 -14.55 -20.59
CA GLN A 90 -19.34 -15.66 -19.94
C GLN A 90 -18.91 -17.05 -20.45
N HIS A 91 -18.52 -17.14 -21.73
CA HIS A 91 -18.10 -18.38 -22.38
C HIS A 91 -16.84 -19.01 -21.77
N MET A 92 -15.99 -18.24 -21.08
CA MET A 92 -14.77 -18.76 -20.42
C MET A 92 -15.04 -19.37 -19.04
N LEU A 93 -16.20 -19.08 -18.42
CA LEU A 93 -16.51 -19.52 -17.05
C LEU A 93 -16.64 -21.05 -16.88
N PRO A 94 -17.22 -21.81 -17.82
CA PRO A 94 -17.34 -23.26 -17.67
C PRO A 94 -15.97 -23.97 -17.62
N GLU A 95 -15.02 -23.57 -18.46
CA GLU A 95 -13.66 -24.14 -18.48
C GLU A 95 -12.92 -23.83 -17.16
N VAL A 96 -13.00 -22.58 -16.70
CA VAL A 96 -12.38 -22.15 -15.45
C VAL A 96 -12.97 -22.92 -14.26
N ARG A 97 -14.29 -23.11 -14.21
CA ARG A 97 -14.96 -23.87 -13.14
C ARG A 97 -14.51 -25.34 -13.13
N ALA A 98 -14.41 -25.98 -14.29
CA ALA A 98 -13.95 -27.36 -14.40
C ALA A 98 -12.49 -27.54 -13.93
N ARG A 99 -11.61 -26.58 -14.26
CA ARG A 99 -10.22 -26.57 -13.77
C ARG A 99 -10.16 -26.40 -12.25
N LEU A 100 -10.96 -25.51 -11.67
CA LEU A 100 -11.00 -25.28 -10.21
C LEU A 100 -11.48 -26.53 -9.46
N SER A 101 -12.50 -27.24 -9.97
CA SER A 101 -12.97 -28.48 -9.37
C SER A 101 -11.92 -29.60 -9.42
N GLN A 102 -11.16 -29.70 -10.51
CA GLN A 102 -10.06 -30.67 -10.63
C GLN A 102 -8.91 -30.37 -9.66
N ALA A 103 -8.70 -29.10 -9.33
CA ALA A 103 -7.70 -28.66 -8.38
C ALA A 103 -8.14 -28.80 -6.91
N GLY A 104 -9.39 -29.21 -6.64
CA GLY A 104 -9.93 -29.36 -5.28
C GLY A 104 -10.03 -28.04 -4.52
N ILE A 105 -10.05 -26.90 -5.22
CA ILE A 105 -10.20 -25.57 -4.60
C ILE A 105 -11.70 -25.30 -4.49
N GLU A 106 -12.25 -25.48 -3.30
CA GLU A 106 -13.60 -25.01 -2.99
C GLU A 106 -13.60 -23.47 -3.01
N THR A 107 -14.54 -22.88 -3.76
CA THR A 107 -14.77 -21.44 -3.74
C THR A 107 -15.38 -21.05 -2.40
N ALA A 108 -14.53 -20.76 -1.42
CA ALA A 108 -14.96 -20.13 -0.18
C ALA A 108 -15.54 -18.75 -0.51
N GLU A 109 -16.79 -18.50 -0.11
CA GLU A 109 -17.38 -17.17 -0.10
C GLU A 109 -16.70 -16.34 1.00
N THR A 110 -15.53 -15.80 0.70
CA THR A 110 -14.90 -14.78 1.56
C THR A 110 -15.63 -13.46 1.33
N ASP A 111 -16.41 -13.04 2.33
CA ASP A 111 -17.00 -11.70 2.39
C ASP A 111 -15.90 -10.63 2.28
N GLU A 112 -15.77 -10.02 1.11
CA GLU A 112 -14.74 -9.03 0.79
C GLU A 112 -14.87 -7.69 1.56
N SER A 113 -15.88 -7.55 2.44
CA SER A 113 -16.04 -6.37 3.29
C SER A 113 -14.90 -6.18 4.29
N GLU A 114 -14.15 -7.24 4.63
CA GLU A 114 -13.01 -7.16 5.56
C GLU A 114 -11.68 -6.75 4.89
N ALA A 115 -11.59 -6.76 3.56
CA ALA A 115 -10.32 -6.52 2.87
C ALA A 115 -9.90 -5.03 2.81
N ILE A 116 -10.79 -4.09 3.14
CA ILE A 116 -10.52 -2.64 3.05
C ILE A 116 -9.88 -2.08 4.33
N SER A 117 -9.94 -2.79 5.46
CA SER A 117 -9.34 -2.35 6.73
C SER A 117 -7.87 -2.70 6.91
N ASN A 118 -7.32 -3.63 6.12
CA ASN A 118 -5.97 -4.19 6.31
C ASN A 118 -4.96 -3.76 5.22
N GLU A 119 -4.90 -2.48 4.88
CA GLU A 119 -3.74 -1.92 4.14
C GLU A 119 -2.61 -1.45 5.07
N ASP A 120 -2.75 -1.62 6.40
CA ASP A 120 -1.62 -1.59 7.31
C ASP A 120 -0.98 -2.98 7.41
N ALA A 121 0.24 -3.08 6.88
CA ALA A 121 1.13 -4.24 6.94
C ALA A 121 0.79 -5.43 6.01
N TYR A 122 1.13 -5.30 4.73
CA TYR A 122 1.53 -6.47 3.94
C TYR A 122 3.06 -6.52 3.81
N ALA A 123 3.71 -7.17 4.77
CA ALA A 123 4.91 -7.93 4.44
C ALA A 123 4.41 -9.16 3.66
N VAL A 124 4.54 -9.14 2.34
CA VAL A 124 4.22 -10.31 1.50
C VAL A 124 5.19 -11.43 1.86
N ALA A 125 4.78 -12.32 2.76
CA ALA A 125 5.44 -13.60 2.93
C ALA A 125 5.16 -14.43 1.66
N LEU A 126 6.13 -14.47 0.75
CA LEU A 126 6.10 -15.39 -0.38
C LEU A 126 5.95 -16.83 0.14
N PRO A 127 5.06 -17.65 -0.45
CA PRO A 127 5.01 -19.07 -0.10
C PRO A 127 6.35 -19.70 -0.45
N LYS A 128 6.98 -20.39 0.52
CA LYS A 128 8.19 -21.19 0.28
C LYS A 128 7.83 -22.44 -0.53
N THR A 129 7.58 -22.27 -1.83
CA THR A 129 7.51 -23.40 -2.75
C THR A 129 8.93 -23.94 -2.95
N GLY A 130 9.25 -25.09 -2.33
CA GLY A 130 10.40 -25.90 -2.73
C GLY A 130 11.37 -26.42 -1.66
N ALA A 131 11.03 -26.43 -0.37
CA ALA A 131 11.96 -26.95 0.67
C ALA A 131 11.61 -28.34 1.24
N LEU A 132 10.55 -29.01 0.78
CA LEU A 132 10.16 -30.34 1.29
C LEU A 132 10.81 -31.52 0.54
N ARG A 133 11.24 -31.34 -0.72
CA ARG A 133 11.86 -32.44 -1.51
C ARG A 133 13.37 -32.65 -1.28
N LYS A 134 14.06 -31.69 -0.65
CA LYS A 134 15.53 -31.81 -0.41
C LYS A 134 15.88 -32.55 0.89
N ARG A 135 14.94 -32.68 1.84
CA ARG A 135 15.16 -33.41 3.11
C ARG A 135 15.01 -34.92 2.95
N GLN A 136 14.11 -35.40 2.09
CA GLN A 136 13.91 -36.84 1.87
C GLN A 136 15.10 -37.49 1.14
N ARG A 137 15.68 -36.83 0.13
CA ARG A 137 16.85 -37.36 -0.60
C ARG A 137 18.15 -37.42 0.21
N ALA A 138 18.33 -36.51 1.18
CA ALA A 138 19.53 -36.52 2.02
C ALA A 138 19.51 -37.65 3.06
N LEU A 139 18.32 -37.99 3.58
CA LEU A 139 18.14 -39.08 4.54
C LEU A 139 18.25 -40.47 3.88
N GLU A 140 17.91 -40.61 2.60
CA GLU A 140 18.08 -41.88 1.86
C GLU A 140 19.55 -42.17 1.48
N GLN A 141 20.39 -41.14 1.35
CA GLN A 141 21.81 -41.31 1.02
C GLN A 141 22.64 -41.70 2.25
N ASP A 142 22.38 -41.12 3.42
CA ASP A 142 23.10 -41.45 4.66
C ASP A 142 22.77 -42.86 5.20
N SER A 143 21.66 -43.48 4.77
CA SER A 143 21.29 -44.84 5.18
C SER A 143 21.94 -45.96 4.37
N MET A 144 22.69 -45.63 3.30
CA MET A 144 23.32 -46.63 2.40
C MET A 144 24.83 -46.79 2.60
N ASP A 145 25.47 -46.00 3.46
CA ASP A 145 26.93 -45.98 3.63
C ASP A 145 27.40 -46.47 5.03
N ILE A 146 26.67 -47.41 5.65
CA ILE A 146 27.14 -48.12 6.86
C ILE A 146 27.26 -49.62 6.55
N GLU A 147 28.42 -49.99 6.01
CA GLU A 147 29.07 -51.31 6.16
C GLU A 147 30.56 -51.10 6.49
#